data_AF-A0A3G2G5T4-F1
#
_entry.id   AF-A0A3G2G5T4-F1
#
_cell.length_a   1.000
_cell.length_b   1.000
_cell.length_c   1.000
_cell.angle_alpha   90.00
_cell.angle_beta   90.00
_cell.angle_gamma   90.00
#
_symmetry.space_group_name_H-M   'P 1'
#
loop_
_entity.id
_entity.type
_entity.pdbx_description
1 polymer ?
#
loop_
_entity_poly.entity_id
_entity_poly.type
_entity_poly.pdbx_seq_one_letter_code
_entity_poly.pdbx_strand_id
1 'polypeptide(L)'
;MYEKEVSNRAGEKVEFIPDPTQSDIIKQSSLDFWNKLRNIDSEIEDCSADLSKYINNFFNQLMIYLRKRLGEESIAEPRALNFIISQRIKDHDDRVNEIIDFCLRSTLLYKRTVSHKNDGTKLDLYVPNRLLLPTHGLDPHGQYSHFPIPAKSFIEAAYNNKAIPFFKDDDDTNVEQLEFNFE
;
A
#
# COMPACT_ATOMS: atom_id res chain seq x y z
N MET A 1 21.94 0.62 10.99
CA MET A 1 21.68 0.22 12.39
C MET A 1 22.95 -0.03 13.16
N TYR A 2 23.76 -1.02 12.74
CA TYR A 2 25.06 -1.31 13.35
C TYR A 2 25.96 -0.06 13.46
N GLU A 3 26.06 0.74 12.39
CA GLU A 3 26.88 1.97 12.36
C GLU A 3 26.47 2.99 13.44
N LYS A 4 25.17 3.17 13.70
CA LYS A 4 24.66 4.06 14.76
C LYS A 4 25.08 3.56 16.15
N GLU A 5 25.11 2.24 16.36
CA GLU A 5 25.61 1.68 17.63
C GLU A 5 27.13 1.80 17.75
N VAL A 6 27.88 1.60 16.67
CA VAL A 6 29.34 1.82 16.65
C VAL A 6 29.67 3.27 17.01
N SER A 7 28.94 4.26 16.46
CA SER A 7 29.14 5.66 16.82
C SER A 7 28.80 5.97 18.28
N ASN A 8 27.81 5.28 18.85
CA ASN A 8 27.39 5.50 20.24
C ASN A 8 28.34 4.88 21.27
N ARG A 9 29.10 3.84 20.90
CA ARG A 9 29.91 3.04 21.83
C ARG A 9 31.43 3.22 21.69
N ALA A 10 31.87 4.28 21.01
CA ALA A 10 33.27 4.76 20.99
C ALA A 10 34.36 3.66 20.80
N GLY A 11 34.11 2.66 19.95
CA GLY A 11 35.08 1.61 19.61
C GLY A 11 34.87 0.26 20.31
N GLU A 12 33.87 0.12 21.17
CA GLU A 12 33.46 -1.19 21.69
C GLU A 12 32.79 -2.05 20.60
N LYS A 13 32.97 -3.37 20.68
CA LYS A 13 32.33 -4.32 19.78
C LYS A 13 30.81 -4.32 20.03
N VAL A 14 30.02 -4.09 18.97
CA VAL A 14 28.56 -4.17 19.06
C VAL A 14 28.12 -5.64 19.00
N GLU A 15 27.63 -6.17 20.13
CA GLU A 15 27.14 -7.56 20.21
C GLU A 15 25.65 -7.69 19.86
N PHE A 16 24.84 -6.67 20.18
CA PHE A 16 23.42 -6.61 19.86
C PHE A 16 23.01 -5.17 19.55
N ILE A 17 21.96 -5.00 18.74
CA ILE A 17 21.39 -3.70 18.42
C ILE A 17 20.13 -3.51 19.29
N PRO A 18 20.09 -2.52 20.20
CA PRO A 18 18.92 -2.31 21.05
C PRO A 18 17.64 -2.01 20.25
N ASP A 19 16.50 -2.49 20.72
CA ASP A 19 15.18 -2.26 20.10
C ASP A 19 14.87 -0.77 19.86
N PRO A 20 15.22 0.19 20.75
CA PRO A 20 15.03 1.61 20.47
C PRO A 20 15.81 2.07 19.23
N THR A 21 17.07 1.65 19.08
CA THR A 21 17.90 1.99 17.91
C THR A 21 17.33 1.40 16.62
N GLN A 22 16.86 0.15 16.68
CA GLN A 22 16.19 -0.47 15.53
C GLN A 22 14.93 0.30 15.14
N SER A 23 14.08 0.59 16.13
CA SER A 23 12.81 1.31 15.95
C SER A 23 13.02 2.70 15.35
N ASP A 24 13.99 3.46 15.87
CA ASP A 24 14.33 4.79 15.36
C ASP A 24 14.74 4.74 13.88
N ILE A 25 15.62 3.80 13.53
CA ILE A 25 16.14 3.70 12.17
C ILE A 25 15.06 3.24 11.20
N ILE A 26 14.19 2.31 11.61
CA ILE A 26 13.05 1.87 10.78
C ILE A 26 12.10 3.05 10.53
N LYS A 27 11.76 3.81 11.57
CA LYS A 27 10.88 4.98 11.44
C LYS A 27 11.51 6.06 10.56
N GLN A 28 12.80 6.33 10.73
CA GLN A 28 13.51 7.29 9.90
C GLN A 28 13.55 6.85 8.43
N SER A 29 13.88 5.58 8.17
CA SER A 29 13.90 5.02 6.81
C SER A 29 12.53 5.11 6.15
N SER A 30 11.47 4.86 6.92
CA SER A 30 10.08 5.02 6.48
C SER A 30 9.74 6.48 6.16
N LEU A 31 10.14 7.42 7.02
CA LEU A 31 9.94 8.85 6.81
C LEU A 31 10.67 9.35 5.55
N ASP A 32 11.91 8.93 5.36
CA ASP A 32 12.71 9.27 4.17
C ASP A 32 12.05 8.71 2.90
N PHE A 33 11.48 7.51 2.97
CA PHE A 33 10.73 6.93 1.85
C PHE A 33 9.48 7.76 1.52
N TRP A 34 8.74 8.24 2.53
CA TRP A 34 7.62 9.17 2.32
C TRP A 34 8.05 10.53 1.77
N ASN A 35 9.21 11.03 2.17
CA ASN A 35 9.77 12.25 1.60
C ASN A 35 10.05 12.10 0.09
N LYS A 36 10.58 10.95 -0.33
CA LYS A 36 10.78 10.63 -1.75
C LYS A 36 9.46 10.52 -2.49
N LEU A 37 8.49 9.79 -1.92
CA LEU A 37 7.15 9.65 -2.50
C LEU A 37 6.49 11.02 -2.75
N ARG A 38 6.63 11.98 -1.82
CA ARG A 38 6.10 13.33 -1.99
C ARG A 38 6.67 14.12 -3.17
N ASN A 39 7.87 13.76 -3.61
CA ASN A 39 8.58 14.44 -4.70
C ASN A 39 8.91 13.46 -5.84
N ILE A 40 8.04 12.47 -6.06
CA ILE A 40 8.31 11.35 -6.96
C ILE A 40 8.47 11.77 -8.42
N ASP A 41 7.86 12.89 -8.81
CA ASP A 41 8.05 13.56 -10.09
C ASP A 41 9.51 13.98 -10.35
N SER A 42 10.30 14.20 -9.29
CA SER A 42 11.73 14.48 -9.41
C SER A 42 12.62 13.23 -9.41
N GLU A 43 12.07 12.07 -9.03
CA GLU A 43 12.80 10.81 -8.87
C GLU A 43 12.61 9.86 -10.07
N ILE A 44 11.54 10.02 -10.86
CA ILE A 44 11.22 9.18 -12.02
C ILE A 44 11.08 10.03 -13.28
N GLU A 45 11.76 9.60 -14.34
CA GLU A 45 11.56 10.13 -15.69
C GLU A 45 10.10 9.96 -16.16
N ASP A 46 9.59 10.98 -16.85
CA ASP A 46 8.21 11.08 -17.37
C ASP A 46 7.09 11.10 -16.32
N CYS A 47 7.39 11.31 -15.04
CA CYS A 47 6.35 11.48 -14.02
C CYS A 47 5.92 12.95 -13.96
N SER A 48 4.69 13.25 -14.41
CA SER A 48 4.14 14.59 -14.32
C SER A 48 3.80 14.96 -12.87
N ALA A 49 3.75 16.27 -12.58
CA ALA A 49 3.34 16.77 -11.25
C ALA A 49 1.91 16.30 -10.87
N ASP A 50 1.00 16.22 -11.85
CA ASP A 50 -0.35 15.68 -11.62
C ASP A 50 -0.33 14.19 -11.27
N LEU A 51 0.48 13.39 -11.99
CA LEU A 51 0.61 11.98 -11.71
C LEU A 51 1.26 11.72 -10.34
N SER A 52 2.30 12.48 -10.01
CA SER A 52 2.92 12.50 -8.67
C SER A 52 1.89 12.77 -7.59
N LYS A 53 1.01 13.77 -7.79
CA LYS A 53 -0.10 14.07 -6.88
C LYS A 53 -1.09 12.90 -6.77
N TYR A 54 -1.46 12.25 -7.87
CA TYR A 54 -2.41 11.12 -7.84
C TYR A 54 -1.84 9.91 -7.10
N ILE A 55 -0.56 9.60 -7.31
CA ILE A 55 0.16 8.55 -6.58
C ILE A 55 0.19 8.88 -5.08
N ASN A 56 0.55 10.12 -4.72
CA ASN A 56 0.56 10.56 -3.32
C ASN A 56 -0.81 10.44 -2.65
N ASN A 57 -1.87 10.90 -3.32
CA ASN A 57 -3.23 10.77 -2.82
C ASN A 57 -3.59 9.30 -2.56
N PHE A 58 -3.34 8.41 -3.54
CA PHE A 58 -3.64 7.00 -3.40
C PHE A 58 -2.94 6.37 -2.19
N PHE A 59 -1.63 6.59 -2.03
CA PHE A 59 -0.89 5.99 -0.91
C PHE A 59 -1.32 6.56 0.44
N ASN A 60 -1.66 7.86 0.54
CA ASN A 60 -2.22 8.42 1.75
C ASN A 60 -3.55 7.74 2.13
N GLN A 61 -4.45 7.59 1.15
CA GLN A 61 -5.75 6.92 1.37
C GLN A 61 -5.58 5.43 1.67
N LEU A 62 -4.59 4.77 1.06
CA LEU A 62 -4.24 3.39 1.36
C LEU A 62 -3.77 3.25 2.81
N MET A 63 -2.92 4.15 3.32
CA MET A 63 -2.49 4.10 4.73
C MET A 63 -3.65 4.29 5.70
N ILE A 64 -4.56 5.23 5.40
CA ILE A 64 -5.77 5.45 6.20
C ILE A 64 -6.62 4.17 6.22
N TYR A 65 -6.83 3.57 5.05
CA TYR A 65 -7.58 2.33 4.91
C TYR A 65 -6.96 1.16 5.69
N LEU A 66 -5.64 0.97 5.58
CA LEU A 66 -4.92 -0.09 6.30
C LEU A 66 -4.96 0.11 7.81
N ARG A 67 -4.86 1.35 8.30
CA ARG A 67 -5.03 1.65 9.75
C ARG A 67 -6.44 1.34 10.22
N LYS A 68 -7.46 1.66 9.43
CA LYS A 68 -8.85 1.30 9.73
C LYS A 68 -9.04 -0.22 9.78
N ARG A 69 -8.48 -0.96 8.81
CA ARG A 69 -8.49 -2.44 8.81
C ARG A 69 -7.85 -3.03 10.06
N LEU A 70 -6.68 -2.52 10.45
CA LEU A 70 -5.94 -3.04 11.60
C LEU A 70 -6.72 -2.94 12.91
N GLY A 71 -7.55 -1.89 13.06
CA GLY A 71 -8.39 -1.67 14.24
C GLY A 71 -9.77 -2.32 14.19
N GLU A 72 -10.12 -3.02 13.10
CA GLU A 72 -11.44 -3.65 12.96
C GLU A 72 -11.39 -5.13 13.36
N GLU A 73 -12.09 -5.47 14.44
CA GLU A 73 -12.09 -6.83 15.00
C GLU A 73 -13.04 -7.79 14.25
N SER A 74 -14.02 -7.27 13.50
CA SER A 74 -15.05 -8.09 12.84
C SER A 74 -14.62 -8.73 11.51
N ILE A 75 -13.42 -8.40 10.99
CA ILE A 75 -12.93 -8.93 9.72
C ILE A 75 -11.92 -10.06 9.92
N ALA A 76 -11.92 -11.05 9.02
CA ALA A 76 -11.09 -12.25 9.15
C ALA A 76 -9.58 -11.99 9.01
N GLU A 77 -9.18 -10.87 8.38
CA GLU A 77 -7.77 -10.57 8.07
C GLU A 77 -7.48 -9.06 8.20
N PRO A 78 -7.47 -8.51 9.43
CA PRO A 78 -7.23 -7.08 9.68
C PRO A 78 -5.80 -6.64 9.36
N ARG A 79 -4.85 -7.60 9.35
CA ARG A 79 -3.43 -7.38 9.03
C ARG A 79 -3.08 -7.63 7.55
N ALA A 80 -4.08 -7.77 6.68
CA ALA A 80 -3.87 -7.86 5.24
C ALA A 80 -3.30 -6.52 4.73
N LEU A 81 -2.15 -6.57 4.06
CA LEU A 81 -1.48 -5.38 3.51
C LEU A 81 -1.39 -5.36 2.00
N ASN A 82 -1.65 -6.50 1.35
CA ASN A 82 -1.57 -6.63 -0.09
C ASN A 82 -2.97 -6.41 -0.69
N PHE A 83 -3.06 -5.98 -1.93
CA PHE A 83 -4.35 -5.76 -2.57
C PHE A 83 -4.36 -6.24 -4.01
N ILE A 84 -5.56 -6.54 -4.49
CA ILE A 84 -5.85 -6.74 -5.92
C ILE A 84 -6.74 -5.60 -6.40
N ILE A 85 -6.69 -5.28 -7.69
CA ILE A 85 -7.67 -4.38 -8.30
C ILE A 85 -8.80 -5.22 -8.88
N SER A 86 -10.02 -5.06 -8.36
CA SER A 86 -11.22 -5.76 -8.81
C SER A 86 -12.10 -4.86 -9.70
N GLN A 87 -13.11 -5.45 -10.35
CA GLN A 87 -14.11 -4.73 -11.16
C GLN A 87 -13.47 -3.80 -12.22
N ARG A 88 -12.47 -4.32 -12.95
CA ARG A 88 -11.79 -3.58 -14.01
C ARG A 88 -12.72 -3.42 -15.21
N ILE A 89 -13.11 -2.18 -15.51
CA ILE A 89 -13.81 -1.80 -16.74
C ILE A 89 -12.87 -0.96 -17.61
N LYS A 90 -13.02 -1.03 -18.94
CA LYS A 90 -12.06 -0.46 -19.91
C LYS A 90 -11.70 1.00 -19.63
N ASP A 91 -12.69 1.85 -19.36
CA ASP A 91 -12.48 3.30 -19.12
C ASP A 91 -11.70 3.61 -17.83
N HIS A 92 -11.68 2.68 -16.88
CA HIS A 92 -10.92 2.78 -15.64
C HIS A 92 -9.55 2.13 -15.76
N ASP A 93 -9.43 1.12 -16.63
CA ASP A 93 -8.23 0.28 -16.71
C ASP A 93 -7.00 1.07 -17.15
N ASP A 94 -7.13 1.95 -18.14
CA ASP A 94 -6.00 2.76 -18.63
C ASP A 94 -5.42 3.66 -17.52
N ARG A 95 -6.29 4.33 -16.75
CA ARG A 95 -5.87 5.20 -15.63
C ARG A 95 -5.29 4.42 -14.46
N VAL A 96 -5.87 3.27 -14.14
CA VAL A 96 -5.31 2.38 -13.12
C VAL A 96 -3.93 1.91 -13.55
N ASN A 97 -3.79 1.47 -14.81
CA ASN A 97 -2.55 0.92 -15.34
C ASN A 97 -1.45 1.99 -15.40
N GLU A 98 -1.78 3.23 -15.75
CA GLU A 98 -0.84 4.36 -15.69
C GLU A 98 -0.25 4.52 -14.28
N ILE A 99 -1.11 4.66 -13.25
CA ILE A 99 -0.64 4.83 -11.86
C ILE A 99 0.15 3.60 -11.40
N ILE A 100 -0.36 2.39 -11.66
CA ILE A 100 0.28 1.15 -11.24
C ILE A 100 1.65 0.98 -11.89
N ASP A 101 1.80 1.26 -13.19
CA ASP A 101 3.08 1.15 -13.90
C ASP A 101 4.15 2.04 -13.25
N PHE A 102 3.81 3.30 -12.98
CA PHE A 102 4.72 4.21 -12.28
C PHE A 102 5.05 3.75 -10.86
N CYS A 103 4.07 3.22 -10.12
CA CYS A 103 4.30 2.68 -8.78
C CYS A 103 5.23 1.45 -8.81
N LEU A 104 5.17 0.63 -9.85
CA LEU A 104 6.05 -0.52 -10.03
C LEU A 104 7.48 -0.08 -10.41
N ARG A 105 7.61 0.84 -11.37
CA ARG A 105 8.91 1.41 -11.80
C ARG A 105 9.66 2.09 -10.66
N SER A 106 8.94 2.70 -9.73
CA SER A 106 9.48 3.40 -8.56
C SER A 106 9.61 2.56 -7.30
N THR A 107 9.34 1.26 -7.38
CA THR A 107 9.41 0.33 -6.24
C THR A 107 8.49 0.69 -5.07
N LEU A 108 7.46 1.51 -5.31
CA LEU A 108 6.40 1.77 -4.34
C LEU A 108 5.47 0.55 -4.19
N LEU A 109 5.27 -0.18 -5.29
CA LEU A 109 4.60 -1.46 -5.33
C LEU A 109 5.53 -2.53 -5.89
N TYR A 110 5.27 -3.76 -5.48
CA TYR A 110 5.76 -4.96 -6.16
C TYR A 110 4.58 -5.74 -6.69
N LYS A 111 4.74 -6.35 -7.87
CA LYS A 111 3.73 -7.21 -8.47
C LYS A 111 4.06 -8.68 -8.23
N ARG A 112 3.06 -9.45 -7.82
CA ARG A 112 3.10 -10.91 -7.79
C ARG A 112 1.88 -11.45 -8.53
N THR A 113 2.01 -12.61 -9.15
CA THR A 113 0.86 -13.29 -9.73
C THR A 113 0.33 -14.32 -8.75
N VAL A 114 -0.96 -14.27 -8.45
CA VAL A 114 -1.65 -15.27 -7.63
C VAL A 114 -2.71 -15.96 -8.47
N SER A 115 -2.93 -17.26 -8.23
CA SER A 115 -4.03 -17.98 -8.86
C SER A 115 -5.27 -17.83 -8.00
N HIS A 116 -6.36 -17.43 -8.62
CA HIS A 116 -7.65 -17.40 -7.97
C HIS A 116 -8.09 -18.84 -7.65
N LYS A 117 -8.56 -19.05 -6.42
CA LYS A 117 -8.74 -20.41 -5.86
C LYS A 117 -9.83 -21.21 -6.56
N ASN A 118 -10.81 -20.54 -7.19
CA ASN A 118 -12.02 -21.18 -7.69
C ASN A 118 -11.97 -21.51 -9.19
N ASP A 119 -11.32 -20.68 -10.01
CA ASP A 119 -11.32 -20.78 -11.47
C ASP A 119 -9.90 -20.86 -12.07
N GLY A 120 -8.85 -20.74 -11.23
CA GLY A 120 -7.46 -20.78 -11.68
C GLY A 120 -7.01 -19.50 -12.42
N THR A 121 -7.85 -18.47 -12.47
CA THR A 121 -7.53 -17.21 -13.14
C THR A 121 -6.34 -16.54 -12.45
N LYS A 122 -5.37 -16.07 -13.24
CA LYS A 122 -4.20 -15.36 -12.73
C LYS A 122 -4.57 -13.91 -12.43
N LEU A 123 -4.38 -13.50 -11.19
CA LEU A 123 -4.61 -12.15 -10.71
C LEU A 123 -3.28 -11.48 -10.35
N ASP A 124 -3.16 -10.20 -10.67
CA ASP A 124 -2.06 -9.36 -10.23
C ASP A 124 -2.31 -8.92 -8.78
N LEU A 125 -1.46 -9.41 -7.88
CA LEU A 125 -1.37 -9.02 -6.49
C LEU A 125 -0.33 -7.91 -6.33
N TYR A 126 -0.77 -6.77 -5.81
CA TYR A 126 0.07 -5.62 -5.52
C TYR A 126 0.48 -5.61 -4.06
N VAL A 127 1.78 -5.49 -3.84
CA VAL A 127 2.42 -5.51 -2.52
C VAL A 127 3.05 -4.14 -2.28
N PRO A 128 2.51 -3.34 -1.36
CA PRO A 128 3.12 -2.06 -0.99
C PRO A 128 4.52 -2.24 -0.41
N ASN A 129 5.42 -1.33 -0.74
CA ASN A 129 6.73 -1.27 -0.12
C ASN A 129 6.58 -1.11 1.40
N ARG A 130 7.20 -2.00 2.16
CA ARG A 130 7.03 -2.05 3.62
C ARG A 130 7.57 -0.83 4.33
N LEU A 131 8.45 -0.05 3.69
CA LEU A 131 8.90 1.24 4.21
C LEU A 131 7.78 2.29 4.27
N LEU A 132 6.64 2.10 3.61
CA LEU A 132 5.51 3.02 3.72
C LEU A 132 4.75 2.90 5.06
N LEU A 133 4.95 1.83 5.81
CA LEU A 133 4.08 1.43 6.92
C LEU A 133 4.48 2.00 8.29
N PRO A 134 5.77 1.98 8.71
CA PRO A 134 6.15 2.27 10.10
C PRO A 134 5.78 3.68 10.59
N THR A 135 5.90 4.71 9.76
CA THR A 135 5.49 6.09 10.12
C THR A 135 4.00 6.23 10.42
N HIS A 136 3.19 5.31 9.90
CA HIS A 136 1.74 5.29 10.11
C HIS A 136 1.31 4.35 11.25
N GLY A 137 2.27 3.80 12.01
CA GLY A 137 2.00 2.85 13.09
C GLY A 137 1.54 1.48 12.60
N LEU A 138 1.81 1.16 11.32
CA LEU A 138 1.50 -0.14 10.72
C LEU A 138 2.73 -1.05 10.81
N ASP A 139 2.52 -2.31 11.16
CA ASP A 139 3.58 -3.31 11.25
C ASP A 139 3.99 -3.79 9.84
N PRO A 140 5.29 -3.74 9.48
CA PRO A 140 5.78 -4.28 8.22
C PRO A 140 5.63 -5.82 8.11
N HIS A 141 5.55 -6.54 9.23
CA HIS A 141 5.31 -7.98 9.30
C HIS A 141 3.80 -8.28 9.16
N GLY A 142 3.23 -7.87 8.02
CA GLY A 142 1.82 -8.14 7.69
C GLY A 142 1.55 -9.61 7.37
N GLN A 143 0.27 -9.96 7.26
CA GLN A 143 -0.16 -11.27 6.78
C GLN A 143 -0.04 -11.33 5.24
N TYR A 144 0.25 -12.52 4.69
CA TYR A 144 0.30 -12.77 3.24
C TYR A 144 -1.09 -12.78 2.56
N SER A 145 -2.12 -12.32 3.26
CA SER A 145 -3.46 -12.10 2.75
C SER A 145 -3.56 -10.87 1.84
N HIS A 146 -4.71 -10.74 1.19
CA HIS A 146 -5.01 -9.60 0.33
C HIS A 146 -6.48 -9.19 0.41
N PHE A 147 -6.77 -7.95 0.04
CA PHE A 147 -8.12 -7.42 -0.06
C PHE A 147 -8.37 -6.83 -1.45
N PRO A 148 -9.61 -6.84 -1.95
CA PRO A 148 -9.93 -6.20 -3.21
C PRO A 148 -10.10 -4.68 -3.03
N ILE A 149 -9.59 -3.92 -4.01
CA ILE A 149 -9.94 -2.51 -4.21
C ILE A 149 -10.63 -2.42 -5.58
N PRO A 150 -11.91 -2.01 -5.66
CA PRO A 150 -12.56 -1.77 -6.95
C PRO A 150 -11.81 -0.71 -7.76
N ALA A 151 -11.67 -0.91 -9.07
CA ALA A 151 -10.96 0.02 -9.97
C ALA A 151 -11.49 1.46 -9.85
N LYS A 152 -12.82 1.62 -9.72
CA LYS A 152 -13.45 2.91 -9.46
C LYS A 152 -12.95 3.56 -8.16
N SER A 153 -12.94 2.81 -7.06
CA SER A 153 -12.46 3.31 -5.76
C SER A 153 -10.98 3.65 -5.77
N PHE A 154 -10.17 2.90 -6.51
CA PHE A 154 -8.76 3.21 -6.72
C PHE A 154 -8.58 4.58 -7.41
N ILE A 155 -9.33 4.81 -8.49
CA ILE A 155 -9.29 6.08 -9.23
C ILE A 155 -9.80 7.24 -8.37
N GLU A 156 -10.92 7.06 -7.67
CA GLU A 156 -11.46 8.09 -6.77
C GLU A 156 -10.48 8.44 -5.65
N ALA A 157 -9.77 7.45 -5.10
CA ALA A 157 -8.72 7.68 -4.12
C ALA A 157 -7.53 8.45 -4.70
N ALA A 158 -7.09 8.10 -5.90
CA ALA A 158 -5.95 8.75 -6.55
C ALA A 158 -6.26 10.17 -7.06
N TYR A 159 -7.27 10.30 -7.92
CA TYR A 159 -7.59 11.56 -8.61
C TYR A 159 -8.34 12.54 -7.71
N ASN A 160 -9.25 12.03 -6.88
CA ASN A 160 -10.16 12.87 -6.09
C ASN A 160 -9.84 12.87 -4.59
N ASN A 161 -8.76 12.19 -4.17
CA ASN A 161 -8.35 12.07 -2.76
C ASN A 161 -9.49 11.56 -1.84
N LYS A 162 -10.36 10.69 -2.37
CA LYS A 162 -11.45 10.10 -1.59
C LYS A 162 -10.99 8.89 -0.80
N ALA A 163 -11.64 8.64 0.33
CA ALA A 163 -11.37 7.44 1.12
C ALA A 163 -11.68 6.17 0.31
N ILE A 164 -10.79 5.18 0.41
CA ILE A 164 -11.08 3.83 -0.09
C ILE A 164 -12.21 3.26 0.79
N PRO A 165 -13.34 2.81 0.21
CA PRO A 165 -14.49 2.38 0.97
C PRO A 165 -14.16 1.16 1.82
N PHE A 166 -14.64 1.17 3.05
CA PHE A 166 -14.53 0.04 3.96
C PHE A 166 -15.84 -0.75 3.91
N PHE A 167 -15.76 -2.08 3.82
CA PHE A 167 -16.92 -2.98 3.65
C PHE A 167 -18.04 -2.84 4.70
N LYS A 168 -17.78 -2.12 5.79
CA LYS A 168 -18.72 -1.91 6.91
C LYS A 168 -19.45 -0.56 6.86
N ASP A 169 -19.02 0.36 5.99
CA ASP A 169 -19.60 1.72 5.93
C ASP A 169 -20.84 1.80 5.02
N ASP A 170 -21.11 0.75 4.23
CA ASP A 170 -22.28 0.67 3.34
C ASP A 170 -23.07 -0.60 3.66
N ASP A 171 -23.96 -0.54 4.65
CA ASP A 171 -25.18 -1.35 4.58
C ASP A 171 -26.32 -0.75 5.42
N ASP A 172 -27.13 0.05 4.75
CA ASP A 172 -28.58 -0.07 4.90
C ASP A 172 -29.27 -0.37 3.54
N THR A 173 -28.52 -0.53 2.43
CA THR A 173 -29.13 -0.71 1.10
C THR A 173 -28.29 -1.42 0.02
N ASN A 174 -27.27 -2.26 0.27
CA ASN A 174 -26.69 -3.04 -0.84
C ASN A 174 -26.04 -4.36 -0.42
N VAL A 175 -26.89 -5.37 -0.23
CA VAL A 175 -26.54 -6.79 -0.20
C VAL A 175 -26.20 -7.30 -1.62
N GLU A 176 -25.25 -6.66 -2.29
CA GLU A 176 -24.68 -7.12 -3.57
C GLU A 176 -23.18 -6.74 -3.65
N GLN A 177 -22.38 -7.20 -2.69
CA GLN A 177 -20.91 -7.07 -2.78
C GLN A 177 -20.17 -8.40 -3.03
N LEU A 178 -20.89 -9.48 -3.38
CA LEU A 178 -20.26 -10.76 -3.75
C LEU A 178 -20.81 -11.42 -5.01
N GLU A 179 -21.54 -10.71 -5.86
CA GLU A 179 -21.88 -11.20 -7.20
C GLU A 179 -21.04 -10.48 -8.26
N PHE A 180 -19.97 -11.14 -8.71
CA PHE A 180 -19.30 -10.79 -9.95
C PHE A 180 -20.18 -11.30 -11.10
N ASN A 181 -21.10 -10.47 -11.59
CA ASN A 181 -21.80 -10.73 -12.83
C ASN A 181 -20.81 -10.56 -14.00
N PHE A 182 -20.58 -11.65 -14.72
CA PHE A 182 -19.92 -11.66 -16.02
C PHE A 182 -21.00 -11.83 -17.10
N GLU A 183 -21.12 -10.85 -18.00
CA GLU A 183 -21.56 -11.06 -19.39
C GLU A 183 -20.33 -11.00 -20.31
#